data_AF-A0AAV7UST7-F1
#
_entry.id   AF-A0AAV7UST7-F1
#
_cell.length_a   1.000
_cell.length_b   1.000
_cell.length_c   1.000
_cell.angle_alpha   90.00
_cell.angle_beta   90.00
_cell.angle_gamma   90.00
#
_symmetry.space_group_name_H-M   'P 1'
#
loop_
_entity.id
_entity.type
_entity.pdbx_description
1 polymer ?
#
loop_
_entity_poly.entity_id
_entity_poly.type
_entity_poly.pdbx_seq_one_letter_code
_entity_poly.pdbx_strand_id
1 'polypeptide(L)'
;MTERDTLSYTEDYINRLVSGSSFIEATPTIVVDALQEKITKLERIKKKFTRTQLHGHLMKEYLRSNVIPVGLQIRNEPAIFIEDPKYRTNFSFVANQCSRHWMVLGIDTALEHINNLEKEIVDLVREILDNTALTNARQALEDLEKTAEEFTYVTQKKKFDKLARDIAKYDKAYTYPYLD
;
A
#
# COMPACT_ATOMS: atom_id res chain seq x y z
N MET A 1 46.69 -28.14 -6.50
CA MET A 1 45.99 -26.87 -6.26
C MET A 1 45.91 -26.16 -7.60
N THR A 2 44.74 -26.12 -8.21
CA THR A 2 44.50 -25.43 -9.49
C THR A 2 44.14 -23.98 -9.17
N GLU A 3 45.00 -23.05 -9.61
CA GLU A 3 44.73 -21.61 -9.57
C GLU A 3 43.44 -21.31 -10.33
N ARG A 4 42.50 -20.63 -9.67
CA ARG A 4 41.34 -20.05 -10.34
C ARG A 4 41.80 -18.77 -11.00
N ASP A 5 41.99 -18.81 -12.31
CA ASP A 5 42.16 -17.60 -13.12
C ASP A 5 41.01 -16.65 -12.83
N THR A 6 41.33 -15.54 -12.17
CA THR A 6 40.35 -14.52 -11.84
C THR A 6 40.17 -13.66 -13.08
N LEU A 7 39.05 -13.85 -13.77
CA LEU A 7 38.68 -13.05 -14.93
C LEU A 7 38.48 -11.59 -14.49
N SER A 8 39.42 -10.70 -14.82
CA SER A 8 39.28 -9.26 -14.56
C SER A 8 39.05 -8.52 -15.88
N TYR A 9 37.91 -7.85 -16.00
CA TYR A 9 37.65 -6.95 -17.12
C TYR A 9 38.34 -5.61 -16.85
N THR A 10 39.16 -5.15 -17.79
CA THR A 10 39.79 -3.83 -17.71
C THR A 10 38.76 -2.72 -17.91
N GLU A 11 38.98 -1.58 -17.26
CA GLU A 11 38.17 -0.35 -17.41
C GLU A 11 37.92 0.01 -18.89
N ASP A 12 38.94 -0.10 -19.74
CA ASP A 12 38.82 0.16 -21.18
C ASP A 12 37.87 -0.80 -21.90
N TYR A 13 37.85 -2.08 -21.50
CA TYR A 13 36.94 -3.06 -22.06
C TYR A 13 35.50 -2.80 -21.61
N ILE A 14 35.31 -2.45 -20.33
CA ILE A 14 34.01 -2.04 -19.78
C ILE A 14 33.49 -0.80 -20.53
N ASN A 15 34.34 0.22 -20.69
CA ASN A 15 33.97 1.45 -21.38
C ASN A 15 33.62 1.20 -22.86
N ARG A 16 34.33 0.30 -23.56
CA ARG A 16 33.96 -0.12 -24.92
C ARG A 16 32.65 -0.89 -25.00
N LEU A 17 32.34 -1.72 -24.00
CA LEU A 17 31.09 -2.48 -23.96
C LEU A 17 29.88 -1.56 -23.71
N VAL A 18 30.08 -0.48 -22.94
CA VAL A 18 29.04 0.47 -22.53
C VAL A 18 28.88 1.63 -23.52
N SER A 19 29.91 1.98 -24.30
CA SER A 19 29.92 3.15 -25.21
C SER A 19 29.07 3.03 -26.48
N GLY A 20 28.18 2.03 -26.58
CA GLY A 20 27.45 1.72 -27.82
C GLY A 20 25.93 1.52 -27.68
N SER A 21 25.34 1.66 -26.49
CA SER A 21 23.91 1.38 -26.30
C SER A 21 23.22 2.33 -25.29
N SER A 22 23.15 3.61 -25.63
CA SER A 22 22.18 4.51 -25.00
C SER A 22 20.80 4.32 -25.64
N PHE A 23 20.08 3.24 -25.27
CA PHE A 23 18.64 3.14 -25.53
C PHE A 23 17.86 4.37 -25.01
N ILE A 24 18.46 5.09 -24.05
CA ILE A 24 17.89 6.26 -23.36
C ILE A 24 18.04 7.55 -24.19
N GLU A 25 19.02 7.68 -25.09
CA GLU A 25 19.26 8.94 -25.83
C GLU A 25 18.31 9.15 -27.02
N ALA A 26 17.66 8.08 -27.49
CA ALA A 26 16.64 8.13 -28.54
C ALA A 26 15.21 8.22 -28.00
N THR A 27 15.01 8.61 -26.74
CA THR A 27 13.66 8.87 -26.24
C THR A 27 13.19 10.18 -26.86
N PRO A 28 12.19 10.20 -27.77
CA PRO A 28 11.61 11.47 -28.20
C PRO A 28 11.13 12.18 -26.95
N THR A 29 11.45 13.47 -26.81
CA THR A 29 10.84 14.33 -25.80
C THR A 29 9.34 14.23 -25.98
N ILE A 30 8.68 13.37 -25.19
CA ILE A 30 7.23 13.27 -25.20
C ILE A 30 6.78 14.60 -24.62
N VAL A 31 6.30 15.49 -25.49
CA VAL A 31 5.54 16.66 -25.06
C VAL A 31 4.25 16.09 -24.48
N VAL A 32 4.28 15.74 -23.20
CA VAL A 32 3.08 15.32 -22.48
C VAL A 32 2.20 16.56 -22.43
N ASP A 33 1.02 16.47 -23.04
CA ASP A 33 0.00 17.51 -22.97
C ASP A 33 -0.21 17.89 -21.49
N ALA A 34 -0.26 19.18 -21.17
CA ALA A 34 -0.46 19.68 -19.81
C ALA A 34 -1.74 19.10 -19.19
N LEU A 35 -2.76 18.80 -20.00
CA LEU A 35 -3.95 18.07 -19.55
C LEU A 35 -3.62 16.64 -19.11
N GLN A 36 -2.83 15.91 -19.91
CA GLN A 36 -2.46 14.52 -19.64
C GLN A 36 -1.66 14.40 -18.33
N GLU A 37 -0.76 15.35 -18.06
CA GLU A 37 -0.03 15.39 -16.79
C GLU A 37 -0.97 15.55 -15.59
N LYS A 38 -1.93 16.49 -15.67
CA LYS A 38 -2.92 16.72 -14.62
C LYS A 38 -3.81 15.49 -14.40
N ILE A 39 -4.22 14.81 -15.47
CA ILE A 39 -5.03 13.58 -15.39
C ILE A 39 -4.23 12.45 -14.74
N THR A 40 -2.96 12.26 -15.11
CA THR A 40 -2.10 11.26 -14.46
C THR A 40 -1.86 11.59 -12.98
N LYS A 41 -1.71 12.86 -12.63
CA LYS A 41 -1.63 13.29 -11.22
C LYS A 41 -2.93 12.96 -10.47
N LEU A 42 -4.08 13.30 -11.05
CA LEU A 42 -5.39 13.02 -10.48
C LEU A 42 -5.61 11.52 -10.28
N GLU A 43 -5.22 10.69 -11.25
CA GLU A 43 -5.27 9.24 -11.14
C GLU A 43 -4.45 8.72 -9.95
N ARG A 44 -3.23 9.22 -9.75
CA ARG A 44 -2.38 8.84 -8.62
C ARG A 44 -3.03 9.20 -7.28
N ILE A 45 -3.61 10.40 -7.18
CA ILE A 45 -4.27 10.86 -5.96
C ILE A 45 -5.52 10.03 -5.69
N LYS A 46 -6.38 9.78 -6.69
CA LYS A 46 -7.57 8.92 -6.55
C LYS A 46 -7.20 7.49 -6.14
N LYS A 47 -6.17 6.89 -6.76
CA LYS A 47 -5.68 5.56 -6.35
C LYS A 47 -5.18 5.56 -4.91
N LYS A 48 -4.48 6.61 -4.47
CA LYS A 48 -4.04 6.78 -3.08
C LYS A 48 -5.23 6.92 -2.13
N PHE A 49 -6.23 7.74 -2.47
CA PHE A 49 -7.48 7.91 -1.74
C PHE A 49 -8.19 6.57 -1.53
N THR A 50 -8.45 5.83 -2.62
CA THR A 50 -9.09 4.51 -2.57
C THR A 50 -8.31 3.54 -1.68
N ARG A 51 -6.97 3.49 -1.81
CA ARG A 51 -6.13 2.61 -0.97
C ARG A 51 -6.26 2.94 0.51
N THR A 52 -6.22 4.22 0.86
CA THR A 52 -6.33 4.71 2.25
C THR A 52 -7.72 4.42 2.82
N GLN A 53 -8.77 4.75 2.07
CA GLN A 53 -10.16 4.50 2.47
C GLN A 53 -10.41 3.01 2.73
N LEU A 54 -10.01 2.16 1.79
CA LEU A 54 -10.14 0.72 1.93
C LEU A 54 -9.24 0.13 3.02
N HIS A 55 -8.10 0.76 3.35
CA HIS A 55 -7.30 0.36 4.50
C HIS A 55 -8.01 0.68 5.82
N GLY A 56 -8.52 1.89 5.98
CA GLY A 56 -9.30 2.29 7.15
C GLY A 56 -10.53 1.40 7.36
N HIS A 57 -11.30 1.13 6.30
CA HIS A 57 -12.44 0.20 6.37
C HIS A 57 -12.02 -1.20 6.78
N LEU A 58 -10.96 -1.74 6.15
CA LEU A 58 -10.46 -3.07 6.48
C LEU A 58 -10.06 -3.17 7.97
N MET A 59 -9.36 -2.17 8.52
CA MET A 59 -9.00 -2.15 9.94
C MET A 59 -10.23 -2.11 10.86
N LYS A 60 -11.28 -1.37 10.48
CA LYS A 60 -12.57 -1.37 11.22
C LYS A 60 -13.22 -2.75 11.22
N GLU A 61 -13.21 -3.46 10.09
CA GLU A 61 -13.74 -4.83 10.01
C GLU A 61 -12.97 -5.79 10.90
N TYR A 62 -11.63 -5.73 10.90
CA TYR A 62 -10.83 -6.55 11.81
C TYR A 62 -11.16 -6.28 13.29
N LEU A 63 -11.32 -5.00 13.69
CA LEU A 63 -11.72 -4.66 15.06
C LEU A 63 -13.11 -5.21 15.40
N ARG A 64 -14.09 -5.08 14.48
CA ARG A 64 -15.45 -5.61 14.66
C ARG A 64 -15.47 -7.13 14.81
N SER A 65 -14.66 -7.83 14.03
CA SER A 65 -14.52 -9.29 14.12
C SER A 65 -13.62 -9.75 15.26
N ASN A 66 -13.09 -8.84 16.07
CA ASN A 66 -12.16 -9.11 17.17
C ASN A 66 -10.85 -9.80 16.72
N VAL A 67 -10.47 -9.69 15.44
CA VAL A 67 -9.31 -10.35 14.83
C VAL A 67 -8.15 -9.37 14.67
N ILE A 68 -6.93 -9.81 15.00
CA ILE A 68 -5.71 -9.05 14.74
C ILE A 68 -5.09 -9.55 13.43
N PRO A 69 -4.89 -8.68 12.41
CA PRO A 69 -4.25 -9.05 11.16
C PRO A 69 -2.87 -9.68 11.40
N VAL A 70 -2.49 -10.71 10.64
CA VAL A 70 -1.22 -11.43 10.85
C VAL A 70 0.00 -10.52 10.89
N GLY A 71 0.04 -9.48 10.04
CA GLY A 71 1.14 -8.52 9.99
C GLY A 71 1.23 -7.55 11.16
N LEU A 72 0.21 -7.48 12.02
CA LEU A 72 0.19 -6.68 13.25
C LEU A 72 0.32 -7.52 14.51
N GLN A 73 0.37 -8.85 14.39
CA GLN A 73 0.55 -9.73 15.54
C GLN A 73 1.99 -9.63 16.06
N ILE A 74 2.13 -9.22 17.32
CA ILE A 74 3.42 -9.21 18.01
C ILE A 74 3.71 -10.65 18.48
N ARG A 75 4.68 -11.30 17.83
CA ARG A 75 5.06 -12.70 18.09
C ARG A 75 6.39 -12.87 18.82
N ASN A 76 7.16 -11.79 18.95
CA ASN A 76 8.47 -11.81 19.57
C ASN A 76 8.33 -11.71 21.09
N GLU A 77 8.00 -12.82 21.72
CA GLU A 77 7.99 -12.95 23.17
C GLU A 77 9.43 -12.92 23.71
N PRO A 78 9.73 -12.11 24.75
CA PRO A 78 11.03 -12.16 25.42
C PRO A 78 11.28 -13.54 26.01
N ALA A 79 12.49 -14.10 25.81
CA ALA A 79 12.88 -15.38 26.41
C ALA A 79 12.98 -15.35 27.94
N ILE A 80 12.88 -14.16 28.54
CA ILE A 80 12.92 -13.94 29.99
C ILE A 80 11.60 -14.41 30.58
N PHE A 81 11.66 -15.30 31.57
CA PHE A 81 10.49 -15.90 32.24
C PHE A 81 9.60 -16.77 31.35
N ILE A 82 10.14 -17.32 30.25
CA ILE A 82 9.36 -18.17 29.34
C ILE A 82 8.75 -19.39 30.02
N GLU A 83 9.32 -19.87 31.13
CA GLU A 83 8.78 -21.00 31.88
C GLU A 83 7.53 -20.65 32.70
N ASP A 84 7.34 -19.37 33.08
CA ASP A 84 6.19 -18.92 33.87
C ASP A 84 4.94 -18.75 32.99
N PRO A 85 3.92 -19.62 33.12
CA PRO A 85 2.70 -19.50 32.32
C PRO A 85 1.97 -18.17 32.52
N LYS A 86 2.03 -17.59 33.72
CA LYS A 86 1.37 -16.32 34.04
C LYS A 86 2.02 -15.15 33.28
N TYR A 87 3.35 -15.15 33.20
CA TYR A 87 4.08 -14.16 32.42
C TYR A 87 3.68 -14.23 30.94
N ARG A 88 3.65 -15.42 30.34
CA ARG A 88 3.28 -15.60 28.91
C ARG A 88 1.86 -15.13 28.60
N THR A 89 0.91 -15.43 29.48
CA THR A 89 -0.47 -14.96 29.38
C THR A 89 -0.54 -13.43 29.43
N ASN A 90 0.13 -12.81 30.40
CA ASN A 90 0.14 -11.36 30.55
C ASN A 90 0.82 -10.66 29.37
N PHE A 91 1.94 -11.21 28.87
CA PHE A 91 2.63 -10.70 27.70
C PHE A 91 1.70 -10.73 26.47
N SER A 92 1.03 -11.86 26.23
CA SER A 92 0.09 -12.02 25.12
C SER A 92 -1.06 -11.02 25.21
N PHE A 93 -1.61 -10.80 26.41
CA PHE A 93 -2.64 -9.80 26.64
C PHE A 93 -2.16 -8.38 26.27
N VAL A 94 -1.01 -7.96 26.79
CA VAL A 94 -0.43 -6.64 26.51
C VAL A 94 -0.12 -6.47 25.01
N ALA A 95 0.49 -7.48 24.40
CA ALA A 95 0.81 -7.51 22.97
C ALA A 95 -0.43 -7.36 22.08
N ASN A 96 -1.50 -8.09 22.41
CA ASN A 96 -2.78 -7.97 21.69
C ASN A 96 -3.40 -6.59 21.85
N GLN A 97 -3.35 -5.98 23.05
CA GLN A 97 -3.86 -4.63 23.26
C GLN A 97 -3.08 -3.58 22.47
N CYS A 98 -1.74 -3.65 22.47
CA CYS A 98 -0.90 -2.77 21.65
C CYS A 98 -1.25 -2.89 20.15
N SER A 99 -1.45 -4.11 19.67
CA SER A 99 -1.83 -4.36 18.27
C SER A 99 -3.17 -3.72 17.91
N ARG A 100 -4.16 -3.80 18.80
CA ARG A 100 -5.47 -3.13 18.63
C ARG A 100 -5.35 -1.61 18.65
N HIS A 101 -4.54 -1.05 19.54
CA HIS A 101 -4.28 0.39 19.55
C HIS A 101 -3.61 0.85 18.25
N TRP A 102 -2.69 0.08 17.69
CA TRP A 102 -2.11 0.37 16.37
C TRP A 102 -3.15 0.35 15.25
N MET A 103 -4.13 -0.56 15.30
CA MET A 103 -5.23 -0.56 14.34
C MET A 103 -6.09 0.70 14.46
N VAL A 104 -6.40 1.13 15.69
CA VAL A 104 -7.16 2.37 15.95
C VAL A 104 -6.38 3.59 15.46
N LEU A 105 -5.09 3.68 15.77
CA LEU A 105 -4.21 4.74 15.27
C LEU A 105 -4.21 4.78 13.74
N GLY A 106 -4.09 3.61 13.08
CA GLY A 106 -4.15 3.52 11.62
C GLY A 106 -5.48 3.97 11.03
N ILE A 107 -6.60 3.72 11.71
CA ILE A 107 -7.93 4.20 11.30
C ILE A 107 -8.00 5.73 11.41
N ASP A 108 -7.56 6.27 12.54
CA ASP A 108 -7.60 7.70 12.81
C ASP A 108 -6.76 8.49 11.79
N THR A 109 -5.50 8.07 11.60
CA THR A 109 -4.61 8.65 10.58
C THR A 109 -5.17 8.49 9.16
N ALA A 110 -5.82 7.36 8.85
CA ALA A 110 -6.46 7.17 7.55
C ALA A 110 -7.60 8.16 7.32
N LEU A 111 -8.42 8.46 8.34
CA LEU A 111 -9.50 9.45 8.23
C LEU A 111 -8.97 10.86 7.94
N GLU A 112 -7.92 11.28 8.64
CA GLU A 112 -7.27 12.57 8.36
C GLU A 112 -6.74 12.64 6.92
N HIS A 113 -6.04 11.58 6.48
CA HIS A 113 -5.50 11.51 5.13
C HIS A 113 -6.59 11.49 4.05
N ILE A 114 -7.71 10.82 4.29
CA ILE A 114 -8.86 10.80 3.38
C ILE A 114 -9.40 12.22 3.17
N ASN A 115 -9.60 12.97 4.26
CA ASN A 115 -10.09 14.35 4.18
C ASN A 115 -9.15 15.26 3.37
N ASN A 116 -7.84 15.09 3.54
CA ASN A 116 -6.84 15.88 2.81
C ASN A 116 -6.80 15.50 1.31
N LEU A 117 -6.86 14.21 1.00
CA LEU A 117 -6.88 13.72 -0.37
C LEU A 117 -8.17 14.08 -1.11
N GLU A 118 -9.31 14.10 -0.42
CA GLU A 118 -10.59 14.53 -0.99
C GLU A 118 -10.53 16.00 -1.44
N LYS A 119 -9.97 16.88 -0.60
CA LYS A 119 -9.72 18.28 -0.97
C LYS A 119 -8.81 18.39 -2.18
N GLU A 120 -7.69 17.66 -2.19
CA GLU A 120 -6.74 17.66 -3.31
C GLU A 120 -7.39 17.20 -4.63
N ILE A 121 -8.27 16.19 -4.57
CA ILE A 121 -9.04 15.72 -5.72
C ILE A 121 -9.98 16.82 -6.23
N VAL A 122 -10.76 17.45 -5.34
CA VAL A 122 -11.71 18.52 -5.71
C VAL A 122 -10.99 19.70 -6.33
N ASP A 123 -9.89 20.15 -5.73
CA ASP A 123 -9.10 21.28 -6.22
C ASP A 123 -8.51 21.00 -7.61
N LEU A 124 -7.94 19.80 -7.81
CA LEU A 124 -7.34 19.42 -9.10
C LEU A 124 -8.39 19.21 -10.20
N VAL A 125 -9.57 18.67 -9.86
CA VAL A 125 -10.70 18.57 -10.81
C VAL A 125 -11.18 19.95 -11.24
N ARG A 126 -11.33 20.88 -10.29
CA ARG A 126 -11.68 22.28 -10.60
C ARG A 126 -10.63 22.91 -11.52
N GLU A 127 -9.34 22.75 -11.19
CA GLU A 127 -8.25 23.27 -12.01
C GLU A 127 -8.26 22.72 -13.45
N ILE A 128 -8.59 21.45 -13.64
CA ILE A 128 -8.72 20.83 -14.97
C ILE A 128 -9.90 21.44 -15.74
N LEU A 129 -11.05 21.60 -15.10
CA LEU A 129 -12.26 22.14 -15.74
C LEU A 129 -12.11 23.63 -16.10
N ASP A 130 -11.40 24.41 -15.29
CA ASP A 130 -11.24 25.86 -15.49
C ASP A 130 -10.20 26.19 -16.58
N ASN A 131 -9.20 25.32 -16.81
CA ASN A 131 -8.04 25.62 -17.66
C ASN A 131 -7.98 24.81 -18.96
N THR A 132 -9.01 24.02 -19.28
CA THR A 132 -9.01 23.14 -20.46
C THR A 132 -10.33 23.24 -21.22
N ALA A 133 -10.29 23.03 -22.54
CA ALA A 133 -11.50 22.90 -23.34
C ALA A 133 -12.45 21.87 -22.71
N LEU A 134 -13.66 22.32 -22.38
CA LEU A 134 -14.59 21.63 -21.49
C LEU A 134 -14.99 20.23 -21.99
N THR A 135 -15.02 20.02 -23.30
CA THR A 135 -15.27 18.70 -23.92
C THR A 135 -14.13 17.71 -23.69
N ASN A 136 -12.87 18.14 -23.85
CA ASN A 136 -11.71 17.28 -23.67
C ASN A 136 -11.50 16.94 -22.19
N ALA A 137 -11.71 17.92 -21.30
CA ALA A 137 -11.63 17.73 -19.86
C ALA A 137 -12.67 16.70 -19.37
N ARG A 138 -13.93 16.81 -19.82
CA ARG A 138 -15.00 15.88 -19.42
C ARG A 138 -14.71 14.44 -19.86
N GLN A 139 -14.33 14.24 -21.12
CA GLN A 139 -14.02 12.90 -21.63
C GLN A 139 -12.88 12.25 -20.83
N ALA A 140 -11.79 12.99 -20.59
CA ALA A 140 -10.66 12.47 -19.84
C ALA A 140 -11.01 12.13 -18.37
N LEU A 141 -11.89 12.91 -17.73
CA LEU A 141 -12.38 12.64 -16.38
C LEU A 141 -13.31 11.42 -16.34
N GLU A 142 -14.17 11.24 -17.34
CA GLU A 142 -15.04 10.06 -17.44
C GLU A 142 -14.24 8.76 -17.63
N ASP A 143 -13.23 8.78 -18.49
CA ASP A 143 -12.35 7.62 -18.68
C ASP A 143 -11.52 7.31 -17.43
N LEU A 144 -11.08 8.36 -16.73
CA LEU A 144 -10.44 8.20 -15.43
C LEU A 144 -11.38 7.59 -14.38
N GLU A 145 -12.66 7.95 -14.36
CA GLU A 145 -13.62 7.37 -13.41
C GLU A 145 -13.76 5.86 -13.61
N LYS A 146 -13.92 5.41 -14.86
CA LYS A 146 -13.99 3.97 -15.19
C LYS A 146 -12.77 3.19 -14.69
N THR A 147 -11.57 3.74 -14.91
CA THR A 147 -10.33 3.10 -14.42
C THR A 147 -10.22 3.12 -12.89
N ALA A 148 -10.73 4.16 -12.23
CA ALA A 148 -10.77 4.27 -10.79
C ALA A 148 -11.76 3.27 -10.16
N GLU A 149 -12.91 3.04 -10.79
CA GLU A 149 -13.89 2.03 -10.37
C GLU A 149 -13.31 0.61 -10.46
N GLU A 150 -12.68 0.27 -11.59
CA GLU A 150 -12.02 -1.04 -11.76
C GLU A 150 -10.92 -1.25 -10.71
N PHE A 151 -10.08 -0.23 -10.50
CA PHE A 151 -9.04 -0.26 -9.49
C PHE A 151 -9.62 -0.47 -8.08
N THR A 152 -10.74 0.18 -7.78
CA THR A 152 -11.45 0.06 -6.50
C THR A 152 -11.96 -1.36 -6.31
N TYR A 153 -12.65 -1.93 -7.29
CA TYR A 153 -13.15 -3.31 -7.25
C TYR A 153 -12.03 -4.33 -7.02
N VAL A 154 -10.96 -4.26 -7.82
CA VAL A 154 -9.82 -5.19 -7.69
C VAL A 154 -9.16 -5.07 -6.32
N THR A 155 -9.02 -3.85 -5.80
CA THR A 155 -8.41 -3.61 -4.48
C THR A 155 -9.30 -4.07 -3.34
N GLN A 156 -10.61 -3.84 -3.43
CA GLN A 156 -11.60 -4.32 -2.47
C GLN A 156 -11.58 -5.84 -2.38
N LYS A 157 -11.67 -6.53 -3.53
CA LYS A 157 -11.64 -8.00 -3.58
C LYS A 157 -10.40 -8.56 -2.89
N LYS A 158 -9.21 -8.04 -3.21
CA LYS A 158 -7.95 -8.47 -2.56
C LYS A 158 -7.97 -8.30 -1.04
N LYS A 159 -8.57 -7.21 -0.54
CA LYS A 159 -8.68 -6.92 0.90
C LYS A 159 -9.70 -7.84 1.58
N PHE A 160 -10.84 -8.08 0.94
CA PHE A 160 -11.84 -9.03 1.41
C PHE A 160 -11.27 -10.45 1.51
N ASP A 161 -10.58 -10.92 0.46
CA ASP A 161 -9.92 -12.23 0.47
C ASP A 161 -8.87 -12.32 1.58
N LYS A 162 -8.15 -11.22 1.87
CA LYS A 162 -7.19 -11.15 2.98
C LYS A 162 -7.90 -11.26 4.33
N LEU A 163 -8.97 -10.50 4.54
CA LEU A 163 -9.77 -10.54 5.76
C LEU A 163 -10.31 -11.95 6.01
N ALA A 164 -10.95 -12.55 5.00
CA ALA A 164 -11.52 -13.90 5.09
C ALA A 164 -10.44 -14.95 5.43
N ARG A 165 -9.25 -14.86 4.81
CA ARG A 165 -8.13 -15.74 5.15
C ARG A 165 -7.65 -15.56 6.58
N ASP A 166 -7.56 -14.33 7.06
CA ASP A 166 -7.08 -14.03 8.40
C ASP A 166 -8.10 -14.48 9.46
N ILE A 167 -9.40 -14.26 9.23
CA ILE A 167 -10.49 -14.77 10.07
C ILE A 167 -10.46 -16.31 10.11
N ALA A 168 -10.42 -16.96 8.95
CA ALA A 168 -10.40 -18.43 8.90
C ALA A 168 -9.17 -19.05 9.57
N LYS A 169 -8.03 -18.34 9.58
CA LYS A 169 -6.85 -18.75 10.35
C LYS A 169 -7.10 -18.59 11.84
N TYR A 170 -7.65 -17.46 12.26
CA TYR A 170 -8.01 -17.18 13.66
C TYR A 170 -8.96 -18.26 14.21
N ASP A 171 -9.91 -18.74 13.40
CA ASP A 171 -10.85 -19.81 13.76
C ASP A 171 -10.20 -21.21 13.82
N LYS A 172 -9.19 -21.50 12.99
CA LYS A 172 -8.58 -22.84 12.84
C LYS A 172 -7.40 -23.10 13.77
N ALA A 173 -6.68 -22.06 14.18
CA ALA A 173 -5.60 -22.12 15.15
C ALA A 173 -5.24 -20.68 15.52
N TYR A 174 -5.11 -20.41 16.82
CA TYR A 174 -4.87 -19.09 17.41
C TYR A 174 -6.13 -18.24 17.67
N THR A 175 -7.12 -18.79 18.40
CA THR A 175 -7.36 -18.15 19.70
C THR A 175 -6.00 -18.13 20.40
N TYR A 176 -5.26 -17.01 20.30
CA TYR A 176 -4.20 -16.80 21.27
C TYR A 176 -4.93 -16.90 22.62
N PRO A 177 -4.55 -17.87 23.46
CA PRO A 177 -5.39 -18.26 24.57
C PRO A 177 -5.64 -17.04 25.45
N TYR A 178 -6.79 -17.07 26.12
CA TYR A 178 -7.24 -16.13 27.13
C TYR A 178 -7.98 -14.88 26.60
N LEU A 179 -9.10 -15.12 25.91
CA LEU A 179 -10.36 -14.53 26.37
C LEU A 179 -11.14 -15.65 27.07
N ASP A 180 -10.79 -15.83 28.34
CA ASP A 180 -11.64 -16.16 29.50
C ASP A 180 -10.73 -16.54 30.69
#